data_AF-A0A6S6RCF9-F1
#
_entry.id   AF-A0A6S6RCF9-F1
#
_cell.length_a   1.000
_cell.length_b   1.000
_cell.length_c   1.000
_cell.angle_alpha   90.00
_cell.angle_beta   90.00
_cell.angle_gamma   90.00
#
_symmetry.space_group_name_H-M   'P 1'
#
loop_
_entity.id
_entity.type
_entity.pdbx_description
1 polymer ?
#
loop_
_entity_poly.entity_id
_entity_poly.type
_entity_poly.pdbx_seq_one_letter_code
_entity_poly.pdbx_strand_id
1 'polypeptide(L)'
;MAALKRGNSSSEVKQVQLALKKLGYFKYSKATGYYGSITASAVKKFQRENGLTPDGIVGKQTKAVLAKYTPKVKSATFTKTTDGLLDWFNEVQYIWQRGTNATITDVDTGESFQVKRTFGTNHADVEPLTKKDAQIIKEIWGGFNWERRAVVVQVDDTVMAASFTAMPHAGVESKPAVQVVSGRSGGYGTGQNLDAVKGNGVSGVMDVHFLNSRTHSTNRLLSSQQNMVKKAAKYIQANY
;
A
#
# COMPACT_ATOMS: atom_id res chain seq x y z
N MET A 1 -5.02 10.75 -21.56
CA MET A 1 -4.49 10.98 -20.20
C MET A 1 -4.44 12.48 -19.90
N ALA A 2 -4.86 12.87 -18.70
CA ALA A 2 -4.86 14.26 -18.25
C ALA A 2 -3.43 14.78 -17.95
N ALA A 3 -3.25 16.10 -18.03
CA ALA A 3 -2.02 16.76 -17.64
C ALA A 3 -1.95 16.91 -16.11
N LEU A 4 -0.77 16.74 -15.51
CA LEU A 4 -0.59 16.94 -14.07
C LEU A 4 -0.19 18.38 -13.78
N LYS A 5 -0.91 19.00 -12.85
CA LYS A 5 -0.73 20.40 -12.43
C LYS A 5 -0.94 20.53 -10.93
N ARG A 6 -0.69 21.74 -10.42
CA ARG A 6 -0.88 22.05 -9.00
C ARG A 6 -2.26 21.62 -8.50
N GLY A 7 -2.29 21.04 -7.30
CA GLY A 7 -3.51 20.51 -6.68
C GLY A 7 -3.82 19.06 -7.04
N ASN A 8 -3.17 18.46 -8.06
CA ASN A 8 -3.34 17.03 -8.32
C ASN A 8 -2.64 16.19 -7.24
N SER A 9 -3.31 15.11 -6.84
CA SER A 9 -2.74 14.06 -5.99
C SER A 9 -2.91 12.73 -6.71
N SER A 10 -1.81 12.05 -7.06
CA SER A 10 -1.88 10.72 -7.66
C SER A 10 -0.54 9.97 -7.59
N SER A 11 -0.58 8.66 -7.88
CA SER A 11 0.63 7.86 -8.08
C SER A 11 1.49 8.42 -9.22
N GLU A 12 0.86 8.93 -10.28
CA GLU A 12 1.56 9.54 -11.42
C GLU A 12 2.36 10.79 -10.99
N VAL A 13 1.80 11.62 -10.11
CA VAL A 13 2.52 12.76 -9.52
C VAL A 13 3.74 12.28 -8.72
N LYS A 14 3.60 11.21 -7.93
CA LYS A 14 4.70 10.64 -7.14
C LYS A 14 5.83 10.13 -8.04
N GLN A 15 5.50 9.46 -9.15
CA GLN A 15 6.48 9.00 -10.13
C GLN A 15 7.23 10.17 -10.78
N VAL A 16 6.52 11.24 -11.14
CA VAL A 16 7.14 12.49 -11.61
C VAL A 16 8.08 13.07 -10.56
N GLN A 17 7.67 13.14 -9.29
CA GLN A 17 8.53 13.65 -8.21
C GLN A 17 9.78 12.79 -8.01
N LEU A 18 9.66 11.46 -8.07
CA LEU A 18 10.80 10.53 -7.98
C LEU A 18 11.76 10.69 -9.16
N ALA A 19 11.24 10.81 -10.38
CA ALA A 19 12.03 11.06 -11.58
C ALA A 19 12.80 12.37 -11.49
N LEU A 20 12.11 13.46 -11.16
CA LEU A 20 12.71 14.77 -10.97
C LEU A 20 13.73 14.77 -9.83
N LYS A 21 13.51 13.97 -8.78
CA LYS A 21 14.46 13.84 -7.66
C LYS A 21 15.74 13.15 -8.09
N LYS A 22 15.63 12.04 -8.84
CA LYS A 22 16.77 11.32 -9.40
C LYS A 22 17.62 12.23 -10.31
N LEU A 23 16.97 13.13 -11.02
CA LEU A 23 17.62 14.11 -11.91
C LEU A 23 18.11 15.37 -11.18
N GLY A 24 17.91 15.49 -9.86
CA GLY A 24 18.36 16.64 -9.07
C GLY A 24 17.46 17.89 -9.15
N TYR A 25 16.31 17.81 -9.83
CA TYR A 25 15.34 18.90 -9.93
C TYR A 25 14.43 19.02 -8.71
N PHE A 26 14.08 17.89 -8.08
CA PHE A 26 13.18 17.86 -6.92
C PHE A 26 13.96 17.63 -5.62
N LYS A 27 14.22 18.74 -4.91
CA LYS A 27 15.06 18.74 -3.69
C LYS A 27 14.33 18.33 -2.41
N TYR A 28 13.01 18.20 -2.44
CA TYR A 28 12.24 17.87 -1.25
C TYR A 28 12.50 16.43 -0.80
N SER A 29 12.48 16.22 0.52
CA SER A 29 12.93 14.97 1.13
C SER A 29 12.07 13.77 0.72
N LYS A 30 10.78 13.97 0.45
CA LYS A 30 9.82 12.88 0.15
C LYS A 30 9.06 13.13 -1.16
N ALA A 31 8.88 12.10 -1.98
CA ALA A 31 7.89 12.13 -3.05
C ALA A 31 6.51 11.80 -2.45
N THR A 32 5.70 12.84 -2.23
CA THR A 32 4.42 12.75 -1.51
C THR A 32 3.26 12.30 -2.40
N GLY A 33 3.40 12.40 -3.73
CA GLY A 33 2.28 12.23 -4.66
C GLY A 33 1.34 13.42 -4.74
N TYR A 34 1.58 14.50 -3.99
CA TYR A 34 0.85 15.76 -4.10
C TYR A 34 1.62 16.78 -4.94
N TYR A 35 0.96 17.32 -5.97
CA TYR A 35 1.55 18.29 -6.88
C TYR A 35 1.43 19.69 -6.26
N GLY A 36 2.37 20.02 -5.39
CA GLY A 36 2.47 21.33 -4.74
C GLY A 36 3.31 22.34 -5.52
N SER A 37 3.54 23.50 -4.89
CA SER A 37 4.44 24.55 -5.42
C SER A 37 5.85 24.03 -5.69
N ILE A 38 6.38 23.18 -4.80
CA ILE A 38 7.70 22.55 -4.94
C ILE A 38 7.79 21.69 -6.19
N THR A 39 6.78 20.84 -6.44
CA THR A 39 6.73 20.00 -7.65
C THR A 39 6.63 20.84 -8.91
N ALA A 40 5.78 21.86 -8.90
CA ALA A 40 5.66 22.80 -10.02
C ALA A 40 6.99 23.48 -10.34
N SER A 41 7.72 23.96 -9.32
CA SER A 41 9.02 24.58 -9.50
C SER A 41 10.07 23.61 -10.05
N ALA A 42 10.09 22.35 -9.57
CA ALA A 42 10.97 21.32 -10.10
C ALA A 42 10.66 21.00 -11.57
N VAL A 43 9.38 20.92 -11.93
CA VAL A 43 8.95 20.71 -13.33
C VAL A 43 9.33 21.88 -14.21
N LYS A 44 9.12 23.13 -13.78
CA LYS A 44 9.55 24.32 -14.54
C LYS A 44 11.05 24.33 -14.83
N LYS A 45 11.85 23.94 -13.83
CA LYS A 45 13.30 23.87 -13.99
C LYS A 45 13.68 22.78 -14.99
N PHE A 46 13.12 21.60 -14.85
CA PHE A 46 13.30 20.50 -15.80
C PHE A 46 12.90 20.89 -17.23
N GLN A 47 11.72 21.48 -17.41
CA GLN A 47 11.22 21.93 -18.71
C GLN A 47 12.19 22.93 -19.36
N ARG A 48 12.65 23.93 -18.60
CA ARG A 48 13.61 24.93 -19.08
C ARG A 48 14.90 24.30 -19.57
N GLU A 49 15.48 23.39 -18.80
CA GLU A 49 16.75 22.74 -19.15
C GLU A 49 16.63 21.74 -20.28
N ASN A 50 15.41 21.33 -20.64
CA ASN A 50 15.14 20.41 -21.74
C ASN A 50 14.44 21.08 -22.94
N GLY A 51 14.46 22.41 -23.03
CA GLY A 51 13.91 23.16 -24.18
C GLY A 51 12.38 23.08 -24.31
N LEU A 52 11.65 22.82 -23.22
CA LEU A 52 10.19 22.82 -23.18
C LEU A 52 9.65 24.15 -22.63
N THR A 53 8.38 24.43 -22.90
CA THR A 53 7.66 25.55 -22.26
C THR A 53 7.66 25.36 -20.73
N PRO A 54 8.25 26.29 -19.93
CA PRO A 54 8.39 26.15 -18.48
C PRO A 54 7.11 26.59 -17.74
N ASP A 55 5.97 26.01 -18.10
CA ASP A 55 4.65 26.29 -17.51
C ASP A 55 4.43 25.60 -16.15
N GLY A 56 5.26 24.60 -15.82
CA GLY A 56 5.13 23.82 -14.59
C GLY A 56 3.97 22.84 -14.63
N ILE A 57 3.55 22.43 -15.83
CA ILE A 57 2.49 21.45 -16.09
C ILE A 57 3.11 20.24 -16.79
N VAL A 58 2.85 19.05 -16.26
CA VAL A 58 3.33 17.80 -16.87
C VAL A 58 2.34 17.35 -17.94
N GLY A 59 2.43 18.00 -19.10
CA GLY A 59 1.72 17.64 -20.33
C GLY A 59 2.42 16.52 -21.12
N LYS A 60 1.89 16.16 -22.29
CA LYS A 60 2.42 15.07 -23.14
C LYS A 60 3.92 15.23 -23.45
N GLN A 61 4.36 16.44 -23.81
CA GLN A 61 5.76 16.72 -24.13
C GLN A 61 6.68 16.54 -22.92
N THR A 62 6.30 17.09 -21.76
CA THR A 62 7.08 16.94 -20.52
C THR A 62 7.17 15.47 -20.09
N LYS A 63 6.09 14.68 -20.21
CA LYS A 63 6.10 13.24 -19.96
C LYS A 63 7.08 12.51 -20.88
N ALA A 64 7.05 12.83 -22.18
CA ALA A 64 7.92 12.19 -23.17
C ALA A 64 9.41 12.44 -22.89
N VAL A 65 9.78 13.65 -22.44
CA VAL A 65 11.17 13.94 -22.06
C VAL A 65 11.54 13.24 -20.75
N LEU A 66 10.69 13.31 -19.71
CA LEU A 66 10.95 12.61 -18.44
C LEU A 66 11.18 11.10 -18.64
N ALA A 67 10.42 10.49 -19.56
CA ALA A 67 10.52 9.07 -19.89
C ALA A 67 11.90 8.63 -20.42
N LYS A 68 12.71 9.56 -20.95
CA LYS A 68 14.10 9.29 -21.39
C LYS A 68 15.06 9.10 -20.21
N TYR A 69 14.73 9.69 -19.07
CA TYR A 69 15.64 9.84 -17.92
C TYR A 69 15.23 9.01 -16.71
N THR A 70 13.95 8.71 -16.60
CA THR A 70 13.54 7.52 -15.88
C THR A 70 14.10 6.32 -16.63
N PRO A 71 14.53 5.22 -15.97
CA PRO A 71 14.49 3.92 -16.63
C PRO A 71 13.14 3.83 -17.34
N LYS A 72 13.01 3.07 -18.44
CA LYS A 72 11.67 2.62 -18.81
C LYS A 72 11.13 1.91 -17.56
N VAL A 73 10.41 2.64 -16.71
CA VAL A 73 9.16 2.20 -16.16
C VAL A 73 8.49 1.84 -17.47
N LYS A 74 8.62 0.57 -17.88
CA LYS A 74 7.63 -0.04 -18.74
C LYS A 74 6.38 0.54 -18.16
N SER A 75 5.65 1.34 -18.94
CA SER A 75 4.33 1.79 -18.57
C SER A 75 3.77 0.68 -17.73
N ALA A 76 3.37 0.91 -16.49
CA ALA A 76 2.60 -0.13 -15.84
C ALA A 76 1.29 -0.23 -16.67
N THR A 77 1.30 -0.76 -17.90
CA THR A 77 0.92 -2.16 -18.06
C THR A 77 1.44 -2.86 -16.81
N PHE A 78 0.65 -2.74 -15.74
CA PHE A 78 0.41 -3.85 -14.87
C PHE A 78 0.21 -4.97 -15.88
N THR A 79 1.26 -5.75 -16.13
CA THR A 79 1.05 -7.07 -16.69
C THR A 79 0.10 -7.63 -15.67
N LYS A 80 -1.18 -7.72 -16.05
CA LYS A 80 -2.19 -8.35 -15.22
C LYS A 80 -1.64 -9.74 -15.03
N THR A 81 -0.89 -9.93 -13.94
CA THR A 81 -0.24 -11.20 -13.72
C THR A 81 -1.40 -12.11 -13.44
N THR A 82 -1.51 -13.17 -14.21
CA THR A 82 -2.63 -14.12 -14.07
C THR A 82 -2.62 -14.78 -12.69
N ASP A 83 -1.54 -14.62 -11.93
CA ASP A 83 -1.34 -15.12 -10.59
C ASP A 83 -1.52 -14.06 -9.47
N GLY A 84 -1.82 -12.79 -9.80
CA GLY A 84 -1.95 -11.70 -8.82
C GLY A 84 -0.68 -11.40 -8.01
N LEU A 85 0.50 -11.89 -8.40
CA LEU A 85 1.78 -11.68 -7.72
C LEU A 85 2.35 -10.26 -7.93
N LEU A 86 1.77 -9.27 -7.24
CA LEU A 86 2.11 -7.86 -7.39
C LEU A 86 3.09 -7.35 -6.33
N ASP A 87 3.99 -6.46 -6.75
CA ASP A 87 5.00 -5.83 -5.89
C ASP A 87 4.41 -4.73 -5.00
N TRP A 88 4.75 -4.75 -3.71
CA TRP A 88 4.27 -3.76 -2.74
C TRP A 88 4.70 -2.32 -3.04
N PHE A 89 5.97 -2.14 -3.40
CA PHE A 89 6.57 -0.82 -3.54
C PHE A 89 6.20 -0.14 -4.85
N ASN A 90 5.88 -0.93 -5.86
CA ASN A 90 5.63 -0.47 -7.22
C ASN A 90 4.15 -0.53 -7.64
N GLU A 91 3.35 -1.42 -7.05
CA GLU A 91 2.00 -1.72 -7.54
C GLU A 91 0.94 -1.65 -6.43
N VAL A 92 0.98 -2.58 -5.47
CA VAL A 92 -0.13 -2.83 -4.54
C VAL A 92 -0.52 -1.59 -3.73
N GLN A 93 0.46 -0.84 -3.21
CA GLN A 93 0.17 0.32 -2.36
C GLN A 93 -0.59 1.45 -3.10
N TYR A 94 -0.59 1.42 -4.44
CA TYR A 94 -1.27 2.38 -5.31
C TYR A 94 -2.63 1.85 -5.79
N ILE A 95 -2.77 0.53 -5.91
CA ILE A 95 -4.03 -0.15 -6.20
C ILE A 95 -4.93 -0.08 -4.96
N TRP A 96 -4.45 -0.59 -3.83
CA TRP A 96 -5.19 -0.61 -2.58
C TRP A 96 -4.77 0.55 -1.69
N GLN A 97 -5.49 1.67 -1.76
CA GLN A 97 -5.14 2.90 -1.05
C GLN A 97 -5.53 2.86 0.44
N ARG A 98 -4.89 3.69 1.27
CA ARG A 98 -5.33 3.84 2.67
C ARG A 98 -6.72 4.47 2.71
N GLY A 99 -7.57 3.98 3.60
CA GLY A 99 -8.97 4.38 3.76
C GLY A 99 -9.95 3.54 2.93
N THR A 100 -9.47 2.74 1.97
CA THR A 100 -10.32 1.90 1.12
C THR A 100 -10.43 0.47 1.64
N ASN A 101 -11.54 -0.18 1.32
CA ASN A 101 -11.86 -1.53 1.77
C ASN A 101 -11.29 -2.58 0.81
N ALA A 102 -11.17 -3.82 1.29
CA ALA A 102 -10.90 -4.99 0.48
C ALA A 102 -11.65 -6.21 1.04
N THR A 103 -11.94 -7.17 0.18
CA THR A 103 -12.30 -8.53 0.59
C THR A 103 -11.04 -9.37 0.65
N ILE A 104 -10.85 -10.11 1.72
CA ILE A 104 -9.76 -11.07 1.87
C ILE A 104 -10.37 -12.47 1.98
N THR A 105 -9.82 -13.41 1.21
CA THR A 105 -10.19 -14.83 1.22
C THR A 105 -8.99 -15.65 1.65
N ASP A 106 -9.14 -16.48 2.69
CA ASP A 106 -8.11 -17.44 3.08
C ASP A 106 -8.02 -18.57 2.05
N VAL A 107 -6.81 -18.86 1.58
CA VAL A 107 -6.60 -19.85 0.51
C VAL A 107 -6.94 -21.27 0.94
N ASP A 108 -6.78 -21.60 2.23
CA ASP A 108 -6.92 -22.96 2.72
C ASP A 108 -8.38 -23.28 3.11
N THR A 109 -9.11 -22.31 3.68
CA THR A 109 -10.52 -22.52 4.07
C THR A 109 -11.52 -22.05 3.02
N GLY A 110 -11.15 -21.10 2.16
CA GLY A 110 -12.07 -20.41 1.25
C GLY A 110 -12.98 -19.38 1.92
N GLU A 111 -12.89 -19.23 3.25
CA GLU A 111 -13.67 -18.24 4.00
C GLU A 111 -13.19 -16.83 3.71
N SER A 112 -14.13 -15.88 3.68
CA SER A 112 -13.87 -14.50 3.29
C SER A 112 -14.36 -13.50 4.33
N PHE A 113 -13.63 -12.42 4.48
CA PHE A 113 -13.93 -11.32 5.41
C PHE A 113 -13.52 -9.97 4.82
N GLN A 114 -14.14 -8.90 5.30
CA GLN A 114 -13.83 -7.54 4.83
C GLN A 114 -12.91 -6.79 5.79
N VAL A 115 -11.98 -6.04 5.22
CA VAL A 115 -11.05 -5.18 5.96
C VAL A 115 -10.98 -3.78 5.35
N LYS A 116 -10.54 -2.81 6.15
CA LYS A 116 -10.07 -1.50 5.67
C LYS A 116 -8.56 -1.44 5.78
N ARG A 117 -7.88 -0.95 4.73
CA ARG A 117 -6.47 -0.54 4.87
C ARG A 117 -6.40 0.78 5.61
N THR A 118 -5.84 0.80 6.81
CA THR A 118 -5.82 2.01 7.65
C THR A 118 -4.46 2.67 7.68
N PHE A 119 -3.39 1.90 7.87
CA PHE A 119 -2.02 2.42 7.98
C PHE A 119 -1.05 1.69 7.02
N GLY A 120 0.18 1.40 7.47
CA GLY A 120 1.12 0.56 6.71
C GLY A 120 2.02 1.30 5.73
N THR A 121 3.34 1.14 5.92
CA THR A 121 4.40 1.76 5.11
C THR A 121 5.13 0.71 4.28
N ASN A 122 5.63 -0.35 4.93
CA ASN A 122 6.38 -1.43 4.28
C ASN A 122 5.51 -2.63 3.87
N HIS A 123 4.25 -2.61 4.30
CA HIS A 123 3.17 -3.54 4.00
C HIS A 123 1.84 -2.82 4.30
N ALA A 124 0.70 -3.48 4.09
CA ALA A 124 -0.60 -2.92 4.44
C ALA A 124 -0.94 -3.28 5.89
N ASP A 125 -1.21 -2.24 6.70
CA ASP A 125 -1.81 -2.40 8.02
C ASP A 125 -3.32 -2.26 7.85
N VAL A 126 -4.08 -3.23 8.36
CA VAL A 126 -5.51 -3.35 8.12
C VAL A 126 -6.27 -3.63 9.40
N GLU A 127 -7.56 -3.30 9.38
CA GLU A 127 -8.48 -3.58 10.48
C GLU A 127 -9.76 -4.21 9.91
N PRO A 128 -10.37 -5.21 10.57
CA PRO A 128 -11.65 -5.77 10.15
C PRO A 128 -12.72 -4.68 10.12
N LEU A 129 -13.62 -4.70 9.13
CA LEU A 129 -14.67 -3.68 9.01
C LEU A 129 -15.71 -3.78 10.12
N THR A 130 -16.04 -5.00 10.54
CA THR A 130 -17.09 -5.27 11.53
C THR A 130 -16.66 -6.33 12.54
N LYS A 131 -17.44 -6.48 13.62
CA LYS A 131 -17.28 -7.59 14.58
C LYS A 131 -17.41 -8.96 13.94
N LYS A 132 -18.26 -9.07 12.91
CA LYS A 132 -18.46 -10.32 12.18
C LYS A 132 -17.19 -10.67 11.39
N ASP A 133 -16.59 -9.69 10.71
CA ASP A 133 -15.31 -9.90 10.01
C ASP A 133 -14.20 -10.30 10.99
N ALA A 134 -14.12 -9.65 12.14
CA ALA A 134 -13.17 -10.01 13.19
C ALA A 134 -13.38 -11.44 13.72
N GLN A 135 -14.64 -11.86 13.84
CA GLN A 135 -14.98 -13.23 14.27
C GLN A 135 -14.54 -14.26 13.22
N ILE A 136 -14.81 -14.03 11.93
CA ILE A 136 -14.37 -14.92 10.84
C ILE A 136 -12.84 -15.07 10.86
N ILE A 137 -12.11 -13.96 11.00
CA ILE A 137 -10.64 -13.99 11.11
C ILE A 137 -10.22 -14.87 12.29
N LYS A 138 -10.86 -14.68 13.45
CA LYS A 138 -10.54 -15.44 14.67
C LYS A 138 -10.82 -16.94 14.49
N GLU A 139 -11.89 -17.30 13.78
CA GLU A 139 -12.25 -18.70 13.49
C GLU A 139 -11.23 -19.35 12.56
N ILE A 140 -10.81 -18.68 11.47
CA ILE A 140 -9.81 -19.20 10.52
C ILE A 140 -8.45 -19.46 11.21
N TRP A 141 -8.02 -18.58 12.13
CA TRP A 141 -6.75 -18.71 12.84
C TRP A 141 -6.83 -19.49 14.17
N GLY A 142 -8.02 -19.94 14.59
CA GLY A 142 -8.22 -20.55 15.90
C GLY A 142 -7.92 -19.62 17.08
N GLY A 143 -8.06 -18.30 16.88
CA GLY A 143 -7.63 -17.24 17.80
C GLY A 143 -6.80 -16.18 17.10
N PHE A 144 -6.57 -15.03 17.75
CA PHE A 144 -5.65 -14.02 17.21
C PHE A 144 -4.19 -14.40 17.52
N ASN A 145 -3.38 -14.55 16.48
CA ASN A 145 -1.99 -14.97 16.62
C ASN A 145 -1.14 -14.55 15.40
N TRP A 146 0.17 -14.81 15.46
CA TRP A 146 1.15 -14.42 14.44
C TRP A 146 1.35 -15.45 13.31
N GLU A 147 0.49 -16.47 13.20
CA GLU A 147 0.51 -17.42 12.10
C GLU A 147 0.28 -16.70 10.76
N ARG A 148 1.05 -17.10 9.76
CA ARG A 148 1.00 -16.53 8.42
C ARG A 148 0.20 -17.47 7.55
N ARG A 149 -0.83 -16.95 6.89
CA ARG A 149 -1.64 -17.72 5.96
C ARG A 149 -1.63 -17.06 4.59
N ALA A 150 -1.70 -17.89 3.55
CA ALA A 150 -1.83 -17.42 2.19
C ALA A 150 -3.26 -16.91 1.98
N VAL A 151 -3.40 -15.70 1.46
CA VAL A 151 -4.72 -15.11 1.22
C VAL A 151 -4.77 -14.46 -0.15
N VAL A 152 -5.98 -14.37 -0.69
CA VAL A 152 -6.32 -13.56 -1.86
C VAL A 152 -6.92 -12.26 -1.37
N VAL A 153 -6.43 -11.13 -1.89
CA VAL A 153 -6.96 -9.79 -1.61
C VAL A 153 -7.63 -9.25 -2.85
N GLN A 154 -8.92 -8.94 -2.75
CA GLN A 154 -9.69 -8.34 -3.83
C GLN A 154 -10.04 -6.89 -3.52
N VAL A 155 -9.69 -6.00 -4.45
CA VAL A 155 -10.03 -4.57 -4.45
C VAL A 155 -10.63 -4.25 -5.81
N ASP A 156 -11.92 -3.91 -5.82
CA ASP A 156 -12.71 -3.78 -7.04
C ASP A 156 -12.53 -5.03 -7.94
N ASP A 157 -12.07 -4.86 -9.18
CA ASP A 157 -11.82 -5.93 -10.14
C ASP A 157 -10.39 -6.51 -10.06
N THR A 158 -9.57 -6.05 -9.11
CA THR A 158 -8.17 -6.49 -8.97
C THR A 158 -8.04 -7.55 -7.88
N VAL A 159 -7.47 -8.68 -8.26
CA VAL A 159 -7.17 -9.82 -7.37
C VAL A 159 -5.66 -9.90 -7.16
N MET A 160 -5.21 -9.99 -5.90
CA MET A 160 -3.80 -9.92 -5.54
C MET A 160 -3.42 -11.03 -4.55
N ALA A 161 -2.27 -11.65 -4.77
CA ALA A 161 -1.69 -12.65 -3.88
C ALA A 161 -1.05 -11.98 -2.66
N ALA A 162 -1.40 -12.44 -1.46
CA ALA A 162 -0.86 -11.89 -0.23
C ALA A 162 -0.61 -12.95 0.85
N SER A 163 0.00 -12.51 1.93
CA SER A 163 0.12 -13.23 3.20
C SER A 163 -0.52 -12.38 4.30
N PHE A 164 -1.40 -12.99 5.10
CA PHE A 164 -2.09 -12.33 6.21
C PHE A 164 -1.56 -12.82 7.56
N THR A 165 -1.51 -11.95 8.55
CA THR A 165 -1.19 -12.30 9.93
C THR A 165 -2.19 -11.66 10.89
N ALA A 166 -2.92 -12.50 11.62
CA ALA A 166 -4.15 -12.12 12.33
C ALA A 166 -3.95 -11.64 13.77
N MET A 167 -2.78 -11.09 14.13
CA MET A 167 -2.56 -10.56 15.48
C MET A 167 -2.82 -9.06 15.51
N PRO A 168 -3.88 -8.58 16.19
CA PRO A 168 -4.08 -7.16 16.44
C PRO A 168 -2.94 -6.58 17.27
N HIS A 169 -2.44 -5.42 16.87
CA HIS A 169 -1.40 -4.74 17.60
C HIS A 169 -1.39 -3.23 17.39
N ALA A 170 -0.70 -2.53 18.30
CA ALA A 170 -0.49 -1.08 18.27
C ALA A 170 -1.76 -0.22 18.38
N GLY A 171 -2.87 -0.77 18.91
CA GLY A 171 -4.14 -0.06 19.06
C GLY A 171 -4.71 -0.05 20.48
N VAL A 172 -5.64 0.89 20.72
CA VAL A 172 -6.46 1.04 21.93
C VAL A 172 -7.86 1.50 21.50
N GLU A 173 -8.86 0.60 21.64
CA GLU A 173 -10.25 0.83 21.19
C GLU A 173 -10.84 2.14 21.72
N SER A 174 -10.70 2.40 23.02
CA SER A 174 -11.34 3.53 23.70
C SER A 174 -10.74 4.90 23.38
N LYS A 175 -9.68 4.96 22.57
CA LYS A 175 -8.96 6.21 22.26
C LYS A 175 -9.07 6.57 20.78
N PRO A 176 -9.09 7.86 20.43
CA PRO A 176 -9.01 8.31 19.04
C PRO A 176 -7.81 7.72 18.29
N ALA A 177 -7.99 7.43 16.99
CA ALA A 177 -6.88 7.04 16.11
C ALA A 177 -5.82 8.14 16.04
N VAL A 178 -4.58 7.78 15.71
CA VAL A 178 -3.39 8.66 15.56
C VAL A 178 -2.93 9.43 16.81
N GLN A 179 -3.74 9.50 17.87
CA GLN A 179 -3.34 10.05 19.16
C GLN A 179 -2.23 9.20 19.79
N VAL A 180 -1.27 9.85 20.44
CA VAL A 180 -0.27 9.12 21.23
C VAL A 180 -0.91 8.60 22.51
N VAL A 181 -0.85 7.29 22.71
CA VAL A 181 -1.44 6.57 23.85
C VAL A 181 -0.46 5.53 24.39
N SER A 182 -0.61 5.16 25.65
CA SER A 182 0.11 4.05 26.29
C SER A 182 -0.74 2.77 26.31
N GLY A 183 -0.11 1.63 26.59
CA GLY A 183 -0.82 0.35 26.75
C GLY A 183 -1.42 -0.20 25.46
N ARG A 184 -0.79 0.08 24.30
CA ARG A 184 -1.27 -0.41 23.00
C ARG A 184 -1.22 -1.94 22.93
N SER A 185 -2.21 -2.52 22.24
CA SER A 185 -2.36 -3.97 22.03
C SER A 185 -1.11 -4.63 21.44
N GLY A 186 -0.95 -5.92 21.70
CA GLY A 186 0.21 -6.70 21.26
C GLY A 186 1.52 -6.31 21.96
N GLY A 187 1.48 -5.55 23.06
CA GLY A 187 2.66 -5.16 23.82
C GLY A 187 3.45 -3.98 23.23
N TYR A 188 2.84 -3.19 22.36
CA TYR A 188 3.51 -2.09 21.63
C TYR A 188 3.78 -0.83 22.48
N GLY A 189 3.53 -0.87 23.80
CA GLY A 189 3.82 0.22 24.72
C GLY A 189 3.20 1.55 24.28
N THR A 190 3.96 2.63 24.40
CA THR A 190 3.52 3.99 24.05
C THR A 190 3.80 4.32 22.59
N GLY A 191 2.84 4.93 21.91
CA GLY A 191 2.99 5.45 20.55
C GLY A 191 1.66 5.87 19.94
N GLN A 192 1.64 6.15 18.64
CA GLN A 192 0.40 6.48 17.94
C GLN A 192 -0.59 5.31 18.01
N ASN A 193 -1.86 5.64 18.26
CA ASN A 193 -2.95 4.68 18.27
C ASN A 193 -3.31 4.26 16.85
N LEU A 194 -2.92 3.04 16.46
CA LEU A 194 -3.22 2.48 15.14
C LEU A 194 -4.53 1.72 15.17
N ASP A 195 -5.60 2.39 15.60
CA ASP A 195 -6.93 1.81 15.74
C ASP A 195 -7.96 2.79 15.19
N ALA A 196 -8.22 2.67 13.88
CA ALA A 196 -9.02 3.60 13.11
C ALA A 196 -10.45 3.10 12.82
N VAL A 197 -10.71 1.79 12.90
CA VAL A 197 -12.04 1.21 12.74
C VAL A 197 -12.59 0.83 14.11
N LYS A 198 -13.53 1.64 14.61
CA LYS A 198 -14.09 1.48 15.96
C LYS A 198 -15.21 0.45 16.01
N GLY A 199 -15.30 -0.24 17.14
CA GLY A 199 -16.38 -1.16 17.45
C GLY A 199 -16.35 -2.45 16.64
N ASN A 200 -15.25 -2.77 15.95
CA ASN A 200 -15.06 -4.04 15.24
C ASN A 200 -14.62 -5.18 16.18
N GLY A 201 -14.44 -4.91 17.47
CA GLY A 201 -14.04 -5.93 18.45
C GLY A 201 -12.55 -6.27 18.43
N VAL A 202 -11.74 -5.47 17.73
CA VAL A 202 -10.30 -5.61 17.61
C VAL A 202 -9.66 -4.27 18.01
N SER A 203 -8.62 -4.30 18.84
CA SER A 203 -7.81 -3.11 19.10
C SER A 203 -6.51 -3.20 18.33
N GLY A 204 -6.37 -2.38 17.29
CA GLY A 204 -5.15 -2.25 16.52
C GLY A 204 -5.20 -2.93 15.15
N VAL A 205 -4.08 -2.81 14.46
CA VAL A 205 -3.92 -3.29 13.09
C VAL A 205 -3.47 -4.76 13.04
N MET A 206 -3.72 -5.37 11.88
CA MET A 206 -3.19 -6.65 11.43
C MET A 206 -2.37 -6.45 10.15
N ASP A 207 -1.47 -7.39 9.85
CA ASP A 207 -0.49 -7.23 8.77
C ASP A 207 -0.88 -8.00 7.51
N VAL A 208 -0.86 -7.31 6.36
CA VAL A 208 -0.99 -7.94 5.03
C VAL A 208 0.25 -7.65 4.20
N HIS A 209 1.02 -8.70 3.91
CA HIS A 209 2.24 -8.64 3.13
C HIS A 209 2.00 -9.11 1.69
N PHE A 210 2.63 -8.40 0.75
CA PHE A 210 2.66 -8.72 -0.68
C PHE A 210 4.08 -9.04 -1.13
N LEU A 211 4.30 -9.23 -2.44
CA LEU A 211 5.64 -9.44 -2.97
C LEU A 211 6.55 -8.27 -2.57
N ASN A 212 7.75 -8.60 -2.10
CA ASN A 212 8.78 -7.67 -1.64
C ASN A 212 8.40 -6.78 -0.43
N SER A 213 7.19 -6.93 0.15
CA SER A 213 6.82 -6.25 1.41
C SER A 213 7.80 -6.58 2.55
N ARG A 214 8.00 -5.63 3.45
CA ARG A 214 8.96 -5.74 4.55
C ARG A 214 8.29 -5.55 5.91
N THR A 215 8.88 -6.10 6.97
CA THR A 215 8.43 -5.88 8.35
C THR A 215 8.57 -4.42 8.77
N HIS A 216 7.75 -3.98 9.75
CA HIS A 216 7.83 -2.61 10.28
C HIS A 216 9.15 -2.34 11.02
N SER A 217 9.39 -3.03 12.15
CA SER A 217 10.47 -2.67 13.07
C SER A 217 11.87 -3.00 12.56
N THR A 218 11.99 -3.95 11.63
CA THR A 218 13.30 -4.46 11.17
C THR A 218 13.54 -4.25 9.68
N ASN A 219 12.56 -3.77 8.92
CA ASN A 219 12.65 -3.57 7.47
C ASN A 219 13.16 -4.82 6.70
N ARG A 220 12.84 -6.01 7.22
CA ARG A 220 13.30 -7.30 6.69
C ARG A 220 12.29 -7.86 5.70
N LEU A 221 12.81 -8.41 4.60
CA LEU A 221 12.07 -9.31 3.75
C LEU A 221 12.07 -10.70 4.41
N LEU A 222 10.91 -11.15 4.87
CA LEU A 222 10.77 -12.45 5.52
C LEU A 222 10.40 -13.52 4.49
N SER A 223 11.21 -14.58 4.38
CA SER A 223 10.95 -15.71 3.50
C SER A 223 9.61 -16.38 3.80
N SER A 224 9.22 -16.49 5.07
CA SER A 224 7.92 -17.06 5.48
C SER A 224 6.73 -16.27 4.92
N GLN A 225 6.77 -14.92 4.94
CA GLN A 225 5.73 -14.10 4.30
C GLN A 225 5.74 -14.30 2.78
N GLN A 226 6.93 -14.25 2.16
CA GLN A 226 7.05 -14.41 0.71
C GLN A 226 6.61 -15.79 0.21
N ASN A 227 6.76 -16.84 1.02
CA ASN A 227 6.29 -18.19 0.69
C ASN A 227 4.75 -18.25 0.68
N MET A 228 4.07 -17.59 1.62
CA MET A 228 2.60 -17.51 1.63
C MET A 228 2.07 -16.68 0.47
N VAL A 229 2.72 -15.56 0.13
CA VAL A 229 2.40 -14.78 -1.07
C VAL A 229 2.51 -15.66 -2.33
N LYS A 230 3.58 -16.45 -2.47
CA LYS A 230 3.75 -17.37 -3.61
C LYS A 230 2.71 -18.50 -3.61
N LYS A 231 2.31 -19.00 -2.44
CA LYS A 231 1.23 -20.00 -2.32
C LYS A 231 -0.10 -19.41 -2.80
N ALA A 232 -0.43 -18.20 -2.38
CA ALA A 232 -1.63 -17.49 -2.86
C ALA A 232 -1.57 -17.23 -4.37
N ALA A 233 -0.40 -16.89 -4.92
CA ALA A 233 -0.27 -16.66 -6.35
C ALA A 233 -0.57 -17.91 -7.19
N LYS A 234 -0.07 -19.07 -6.74
CA LYS A 234 -0.40 -20.36 -7.38
C LYS A 234 -1.90 -20.68 -7.29
N TYR A 235 -2.53 -20.35 -6.16
CA TYR A 235 -3.97 -20.51 -5.99
C TYR A 235 -4.75 -19.62 -6.96
N ILE A 236 -4.37 -18.34 -7.10
CA ILE A 236 -5.03 -17.42 -8.04
C ILE A 236 -4.94 -17.95 -9.47
N GLN A 237 -3.74 -18.35 -9.91
CA GLN A 237 -3.52 -18.89 -11.26
C GLN A 237 -4.40 -20.11 -11.60
N ALA A 238 -4.82 -20.88 -10.59
CA ALA A 238 -5.65 -22.07 -10.76
C ALA A 238 -7.16 -21.79 -10.68
N ASN A 239 -7.59 -20.63 -10.15
CA ASN A 239 -8.99 -20.39 -9.77
C ASN A 239 -9.58 -19.07 -10.28
N TYR A 240 -8.77 -18.17 -10.85
CA TYR A 240 -9.16 -16.85 -11.37
C TYR A 240 -8.65 -16.65 -12.81
#